data_AF-A0A3N9N5M9-F1
#
_entry.id   AF-A0A3N9N5M9-F1
#
_cell.length_a   1.000
_cell.length_b   1.000
_cell.length_c   1.000
_cell.angle_alpha   90.00
_cell.angle_beta   90.00
_cell.angle_gamma   90.00
#
_symmetry.space_group_name_H-M   'P 1'
#
loop_
_entity.id
_entity.type
_entity.pdbx_description
1 polymer ?
#
loop_
_entity_poly.entity_id
_entity_poly.type
_entity_poly.pdbx_seq_one_letter_code
_entity_poly.pdbx_strand_id
1 'polypeptide(L)'
;MDSSIFQGIKRELLELTMLSKDAIHIYIGMVVFLSWNILFKKSFNSLKALIPVFSVALILEIFDIRDNYMSTGSMHITASLHDIINTCFWPFVLVILEKSGIMERSKRL
;
A
#
# COMPACT_ATOMS: atom_id res chain seq x y z
N MET A 1 13.12 32.01 12.78
CA MET A 1 12.27 32.09 11.57
C MET A 1 13.11 31.43 10.50
N ASP A 2 12.97 30.13 10.20
CA ASP A 2 11.90 29.57 9.35
C ASP A 2 11.76 28.04 9.53
N SER A 3 11.18 27.59 10.64
CA SER A 3 10.82 26.17 10.85
C SER A 3 9.34 25.96 11.18
N SER A 4 8.54 27.03 11.34
CA SER A 4 7.13 26.90 11.77
C SER A 4 6.14 26.72 10.63
N ILE A 5 6.40 27.29 9.45
CA ILE A 5 5.47 27.22 8.31
C ILE A 5 5.51 25.81 7.69
N PHE A 6 6.71 25.24 7.51
CA PHE A 6 6.87 23.89 6.97
C PHE A 6 6.32 22.82 7.93
N GLN A 7 6.57 22.95 9.24
CA GLN A 7 5.98 22.06 10.25
C GLN A 7 4.46 22.25 10.39
N GLY A 8 3.96 23.47 10.19
CA GLY A 8 2.52 23.80 10.19
C GLY A 8 1.78 23.15 9.04
N ILE A 9 2.29 23.31 7.80
CA ILE A 9 1.72 22.66 6.61
C ILE A 9 1.82 21.13 6.73
N LYS A 10 2.92 20.62 7.30
CA LYS A 10 3.10 19.18 7.54
C LYS A 10 2.11 18.64 8.57
N ARG A 11 1.80 19.38 9.63
CA ARG A 11 0.73 19.05 10.61
C ARG A 11 -0.65 19.15 10.00
N GLU A 12 -0.95 20.20 9.24
CA GLU A 12 -2.24 20.37 8.58
C GLU A 12 -2.48 19.29 7.53
N LEU A 13 -1.47 18.84 6.77
CA LEU A 13 -1.62 17.73 5.82
C LEU A 13 -1.78 16.37 6.54
N LEU A 14 -1.10 16.20 7.68
CA LEU A 14 -1.26 15.03 8.57
C LEU A 14 -2.67 14.99 9.18
N GLU A 15 -3.24 16.15 9.50
CA GLU A 15 -4.61 16.31 10.02
C GLU A 15 -5.67 16.32 8.90
N LEU A 16 -5.38 16.78 7.69
CA LEU A 16 -6.34 16.81 6.56
C LEU A 16 -6.55 15.42 5.97
N THR A 17 -5.53 14.56 6.02
CA THR A 17 -5.65 13.17 5.55
C THR A 17 -6.21 12.24 6.63
N MET A 18 -6.06 12.57 7.93
CA MET A 18 -6.44 11.74 9.10
C MET A 18 -6.14 10.25 8.95
N LEU A 19 -5.21 9.91 8.07
CA LEU A 19 -4.92 8.55 7.68
C LEU A 19 -3.65 8.17 8.40
N SER A 20 -3.73 7.15 9.23
CA SER A 20 -2.53 6.55 9.80
C SER A 20 -1.58 6.16 8.67
N LYS A 21 -0.29 6.17 8.96
CA LYS A 21 0.75 5.67 8.06
C LYS A 21 0.35 4.30 7.48
N ASP A 22 -0.21 3.43 8.32
CA ASP A 22 -0.69 2.10 7.94
C ASP A 22 -1.79 2.15 6.88
N ALA A 23 -2.73 3.09 7.00
CA ALA A 23 -3.83 3.22 6.07
C ALA A 23 -3.35 3.69 4.69
N ILE A 24 -2.35 4.58 4.63
CA ILE A 24 -1.73 5.00 3.36
C ILE A 24 -1.18 3.80 2.59
N HIS A 25 -0.45 2.91 3.28
CA HIS A 25 0.09 1.68 2.68
C HIS A 25 -1.01 0.78 2.10
N ILE A 26 -2.12 0.61 2.84
CA ILE A 26 -3.29 -0.14 2.37
C ILE A 26 -3.88 0.48 1.10
N TYR A 27 -4.12 1.80 1.09
CA TYR A 27 -4.71 2.48 -0.07
C TYR A 27 -3.78 2.42 -1.29
N ILE A 28 -2.47 2.61 -1.12
CA ILE A 28 -1.53 2.51 -2.24
C ILE A 28 -1.55 1.10 -2.82
N GLY A 29 -1.47 0.06 -1.97
CA GLY A 29 -1.53 -1.33 -2.42
C GLY A 29 -2.79 -1.63 -3.23
N MET A 30 -3.94 -1.14 -2.77
CA MET A 30 -5.23 -1.31 -3.45
C MET A 30 -5.32 -0.53 -4.76
N VAL A 31 -4.88 0.73 -4.78
CA VAL A 31 -4.89 1.56 -6.00
C VAL A 31 -3.98 0.95 -7.07
N VAL A 32 -2.77 0.51 -6.69
CA VAL A 32 -1.84 -0.15 -7.62
C VAL A 32 -2.45 -1.45 -8.15
N PHE A 33 -3.03 -2.26 -7.28
CA PHE A 33 -3.67 -3.51 -7.68
C PHE A 33 -4.81 -3.29 -8.68
N LEU A 34 -5.75 -2.40 -8.36
CA LEU A 34 -6.89 -2.10 -9.22
C LEU A 34 -6.45 -1.47 -10.54
N SER A 35 -5.58 -0.47 -10.50
CA SER A 35 -5.08 0.23 -11.70
C SER A 35 -4.37 -0.73 -12.64
N TRP A 36 -3.53 -1.63 -12.10
CA TRP A 36 -2.86 -2.65 -12.89
C TRP A 36 -3.85 -3.59 -13.59
N ASN A 37 -4.82 -4.13 -12.85
CA ASN A 37 -5.80 -5.05 -13.43
C ASN A 37 -6.70 -4.36 -14.47
N ILE A 38 -7.07 -3.08 -14.25
CA ILE A 38 -7.86 -2.27 -15.19
C ILE A 38 -7.05 -1.98 -16.47
N LEU A 39 -5.83 -1.47 -16.34
CA LEU A 39 -5.00 -1.06 -17.48
C LEU A 39 -4.59 -2.25 -18.35
N PHE A 40 -4.22 -3.37 -17.73
CA PHE A 40 -3.78 -4.56 -18.46
C PHE A 40 -4.91 -5.55 -18.76
N LYS A 41 -6.17 -5.20 -18.42
CA LYS A 41 -7.37 -6.04 -18.60
C LYS A 41 -7.16 -7.48 -18.11
N LYS A 42 -6.42 -7.65 -17.02
CA LYS A 42 -6.10 -8.96 -16.45
C LYS A 42 -7.20 -9.40 -15.50
N SER A 43 -7.49 -10.70 -15.48
CA SER A 43 -8.37 -11.30 -14.46
C SER A 43 -7.66 -11.28 -13.11
N PHE A 44 -8.44 -11.05 -12.05
CA PHE A 44 -7.98 -11.07 -10.67
C PHE A 44 -7.49 -12.47 -10.21
N ASN A 45 -7.69 -13.51 -11.03
CA ASN A 45 -7.38 -14.92 -10.72
C ASN A 45 -5.90 -15.26 -10.60
N SER A 46 -5.04 -14.44 -11.20
CA SER A 46 -3.63 -14.78 -11.23
C SER A 46 -2.90 -14.17 -10.04
N LEU A 47 -2.17 -15.00 -9.29
CA LEU A 47 -1.15 -14.53 -8.33
C LEU A 47 -0.14 -13.56 -8.98
N LYS A 48 0.02 -13.61 -10.32
CA LYS A 48 0.83 -12.65 -11.07
C LYS A 48 0.30 -11.21 -11.00
N ALA A 49 -0.97 -10.99 -10.64
CA ALA A 49 -1.55 -9.66 -10.43
C ALA A 49 -0.97 -8.96 -9.18
N LEU A 50 -0.32 -9.71 -8.27
CA LEU A 50 0.29 -9.18 -7.06
C LEU A 50 1.74 -8.71 -7.27
N ILE A 51 2.40 -9.13 -8.34
CA ILE A 51 3.77 -8.71 -8.67
C ILE A 51 3.92 -7.18 -8.63
N PRO A 52 3.09 -6.37 -9.31
CA PRO A 52 3.22 -4.92 -9.27
C PRO A 52 2.99 -4.34 -7.87
N VAL A 53 2.06 -4.89 -7.10
CA VAL A 53 1.78 -4.46 -5.71
C VAL A 53 3.00 -4.71 -4.84
N PHE A 54 3.58 -5.91 -4.92
CA PHE A 54 4.76 -6.28 -4.16
C PHE A 54 5.98 -5.44 -4.54
N SER A 55 6.18 -5.17 -5.84
CA SER A 55 7.23 -4.27 -6.31
C SER A 55 7.07 -2.85 -5.73
N VAL A 56 5.85 -2.31 -5.71
CA VAL A 56 5.59 -0.99 -5.12
C VAL A 56 5.79 -1.00 -3.60
N ALA A 57 5.33 -2.05 -2.91
CA ALA A 57 5.52 -2.19 -1.46
C ALA A 57 7.01 -2.16 -1.09
N LEU A 58 7.86 -2.88 -1.83
CA LEU A 58 9.31 -2.84 -1.61
C LEU A 58 9.91 -1.45 -1.88
N ILE A 59 9.46 -0.77 -2.92
CA ILE A 59 9.95 0.58 -3.25
C ILE A 59 9.58 1.57 -2.13
N LEU A 60 8.33 1.55 -1.67
CA LEU A 60 7.88 2.40 -0.56
C LEU A 60 8.70 2.14 0.70
N GLU A 61 8.95 0.87 1.01
CA GLU A 61 9.74 0.49 2.18
C GLU A 61 11.19 0.98 2.10
N ILE A 62 11.81 0.91 0.92
CA ILE A 62 13.17 1.42 0.72
C ILE A 62 13.22 2.93 0.95
N PHE A 63 12.20 3.67 0.48
CA PHE A 63 12.10 5.11 0.74
C PHE A 63 11.95 5.39 2.24
N ASP A 64 11.09 4.64 2.93
CA ASP A 64 10.86 4.81 4.36
C ASP A 64 12.09 4.48 5.21
N ILE A 65 12.82 3.41 4.90
CA ILE A 65 14.09 3.07 5.56
C ILE A 65 15.13 4.16 5.32
N ARG A 66 15.22 4.69 4.10
CA ARG A 66 16.16 5.76 3.76
C ARG A 66 15.85 7.04 4.54
N ASP A 67 14.58 7.44 4.58
CA ASP A 67 14.15 8.63 5.32
C ASP A 67 14.35 8.46 6.83
N ASN A 68 14.04 7.30 7.38
CA ASN A 68 14.31 6.97 8.79
C ASN A 68 15.81 7.00 9.10
N TYR A 69 16.65 6.43 8.23
CA TYR A 69 18.10 6.47 8.42
C TYR A 69 18.64 7.90 8.41
N MET A 70 18.13 8.76 7.52
CA MET A 70 18.53 10.17 7.47
C MET A 70 17.98 11.00 8.65
N SER A 71 16.83 10.63 9.22
CA SER A 71 16.18 11.40 10.29
C SER A 71 16.57 10.97 11.71
N THR A 72 16.73 9.67 11.97
CA THR A 72 16.92 9.11 13.33
C THR A 72 18.13 8.19 13.45
N GLY A 73 18.72 7.76 12.32
CA GLY A 73 19.86 6.83 12.31
C GLY A 73 19.52 5.40 12.73
N SER A 74 18.23 5.08 12.91
CA SER A 74 17.74 3.77 13.35
C SER A 74 16.99 3.04 12.23
N MET A 75 17.33 1.78 11.99
CA MET A 75 16.58 0.91 11.08
C MET A 75 15.51 0.14 11.87
N HIS A 76 14.25 0.53 11.74
CA HIS A 76 13.12 -0.14 12.36
C HIS A 76 12.55 -1.25 11.47
N ILE A 77 13.30 -2.35 11.34
CA ILE A 77 12.96 -3.49 10.45
C ILE A 77 11.57 -4.09 10.76
N THR A 78 11.12 -4.03 12.01
CA THR A 78 9.78 -4.52 12.39
C THR A 78 8.66 -3.65 11.83
N ALA A 79 8.84 -2.33 11.79
CA ALA A 79 7.88 -1.42 11.16
C ALA A 79 7.84 -1.66 9.64
N SER A 80 9.01 -1.89 9.05
CA SER A 80 9.14 -2.23 7.63
C SER A 80 8.35 -3.45 7.20
N LEU A 81 8.41 -4.51 8.02
CA LEU A 81 7.64 -5.73 7.74
C LEU A 81 6.13 -5.47 7.83
N HIS A 82 5.70 -4.62 8.77
CA HIS A 82 4.30 -4.26 8.96
C HIS A 82 3.75 -3.51 7.74
N ASP A 83 4.52 -2.56 7.19
CA ASP A 83 4.12 -1.76 6.04
C ASP A 83 4.00 -2.60 4.75
N ILE A 84 4.91 -3.57 4.54
CA ILE A 84 4.80 -4.55 3.45
C ILE A 84 3.53 -5.40 3.59
N ILE A 85 3.25 -5.89 4.81
CA ILE A 85 2.04 -6.68 5.09
C ILE A 85 0.80 -5.85 4.80
N ASN A 86 0.72 -4.62 5.31
CA ASN A 86 -0.43 -3.73 5.10
C ASN A 86 -0.67 -3.43 3.62
N THR A 87 0.40 -3.23 2.85
CA THR A 87 0.31 -2.96 1.40
C THR A 87 -0.18 -4.20 0.62
N CYS A 88 0.24 -5.40 1.01
CA CYS A 88 -0.01 -6.62 0.23
C CYS A 88 -1.26 -7.42 0.67
N PHE A 89 -1.71 -7.25 1.92
CA PHE A 89 -2.73 -8.08 2.55
C PHE A 89 -4.06 -8.10 1.77
N TRP A 90 -4.66 -6.92 1.54
CA TRP A 90 -5.95 -6.84 0.87
C TRP A 90 -5.90 -7.25 -0.62
N PRO A 91 -4.89 -6.84 -1.40
CA PRO A 91 -4.70 -7.38 -2.75
C PRO A 91 -4.62 -8.91 -2.78
N PHE A 92 -3.92 -9.53 -1.82
CA PHE A 92 -3.84 -10.99 -1.72
C PHE A 92 -5.19 -11.63 -1.41
N VAL A 93 -5.95 -11.06 -0.46
CA VAL A 93 -7.31 -11.50 -0.13
C VAL A 93 -8.23 -11.44 -1.36
N LEU A 94 -8.16 -10.36 -2.15
CA LEU A 94 -8.98 -10.23 -3.37
C LEU A 94 -8.67 -11.30 -4.42
N VAL A 95 -7.39 -11.63 -4.63
CA VAL A 95 -6.99 -12.71 -5.56
C VAL A 95 -7.50 -14.07 -5.08
N ILE A 96 -7.44 -14.33 -3.76
CA ILE A 96 -8.00 -15.58 -3.19
C ILE A 96 -9.51 -15.63 -3.37
N LEU A 97 -10.23 -14.55 -3.06
CA LEU A 97 -11.69 -14.50 -3.16
C LEU A 97 -12.19 -14.74 -4.60
N GLU A 98 -11.49 -14.18 -5.59
CA GLU A 98 -11.81 -14.43 -7.00
C GLU A 98 -11.51 -15.89 -7.38
N LYS A 99 -10.34 -16.41 -6.98
CA LYS A 99 -9.94 -17.79 -7.26
C LYS A 99 -10.83 -18.84 -6.58
N SER A 100 -11.39 -18.53 -5.42
CA SER A 100 -12.33 -19.40 -4.70
C SER A 100 -13.70 -19.50 -5.39
N GLY A 101 -13.95 -18.76 -6.47
CA GLY A 101 -15.21 -18.82 -7.22
C GLY A 101 -16.42 -18.21 -6.48
N ILE A 102 -16.22 -17.64 -5.29
CA ILE A 102 -17.26 -16.94 -4.51
C ILE A 102 -17.84 -15.80 -5.36
N MET A 103 -16.98 -15.11 -6.11
CA MET A 103 -17.36 -14.00 -6.98
C MET A 103 -18.08 -14.44 -8.26
N GLU A 104 -17.81 -15.64 -8.80
CA GLU A 104 -18.55 -16.18 -9.96
C GLU A 104 -19.98 -16.57 -9.61
N ARG A 105 -20.22 -17.00 -8.37
CA ARG A 105 -21.55 -17.41 -7.91
C ARG A 105 -22.55 -16.24 -7.90
N SER A 106 -22.06 -15.01 -7.76
CA SER A 106 -22.88 -13.79 -7.77
C SER A 106 -23.34 -13.36 -9.17
N LYS A 107 -22.72 -13.83 -10.27
CA LYS A 107 -23.15 -13.51 -11.64
C LYS A 107 -24.25 -14.43 -12.18
N ARG A 108 -24.65 -15.46 -11.42
CA ARG A 108 -25.68 -16.44 -11.79
C ARG A 108 -27.01 -16.24 -11.06
N LEU A 109 -27.14 -15.16 -10.29
CA LEU A 109 -28.39 -14.70 -9.65
C LEU A 109 -28.89 -13.46 -10.40
#